data_AF-A0A293MGY5-F1
#
_entry.id   AF-A0A293MGY5-F1
#
_cell.length_a   1.000
_cell.length_b   1.000
_cell.length_c   1.000
_cell.angle_alpha   90.00
_cell.angle_beta   90.00
_cell.angle_gamma   90.00
#
_symmetry.space_group_name_H-M   'P 1'
#
loop_
_entity.id
_entity.type
_entity.pdbx_description
1 polymer ?
#
loop_
_entity_poly.entity_id
_entity_poly.type
_entity_poly.pdbx_seq_one_letter_code
_entity_poly.pdbx_strand_id
1 'polypeptide(L)'
;MAYVNALLTNPACNPRQKDGALHLVGTVATLLLKRKLYKDQVEPMLVAHVLPEFASPHGFLRARACWVLHHFCELHFRGQTNLGQSVECLVGSLLRDQDLPVRVEAAVALQAFLSAQEKAQAAVEPHIKEISLELLKIIRETENDDLISVMQKIVYMYTEQITPIAVEMTQHLVGTFLESGSGDGGDEKAMVAMGVLTTLDTLVSVLIDQQEIVSRLEPPPCWTWW
;
A
#
# COMPACT_ATOMS: atom_id res chain seq x y z
N MET A 1 24.41 10.36 14.38
CA MET A 1 24.61 8.94 14.02
C MET A 1 25.21 8.10 15.14
N ALA A 2 26.30 8.51 15.82
CA ALA A 2 26.91 7.69 16.88
C ALA A 2 25.94 7.26 18.01
N TYR A 3 25.09 8.19 18.49
CA TYR A 3 24.08 7.89 19.51
C TYR A 3 23.01 6.89 19.02
N VAL A 4 22.49 7.09 17.81
CA VAL A 4 21.51 6.18 17.20
C VAL A 4 22.12 4.79 17.00
N ASN A 5 23.34 4.71 16.46
CA ASN A 5 24.01 3.43 16.27
C ASN A 5 24.20 2.72 17.62
N ALA A 6 24.63 3.43 18.67
CA ALA A 6 24.76 2.84 20.00
C ALA A 6 23.43 2.28 20.54
N LEU A 7 22.30 2.93 20.26
CA LEU A 7 20.97 2.43 20.63
C LEU A 7 20.55 1.21 19.79
N LEU A 8 20.76 1.24 18.46
CA LEU A 8 20.35 0.17 17.56
C LEU A 8 21.19 -1.11 17.71
N THR A 9 22.44 -0.99 18.16
CA THR A 9 23.34 -2.14 18.42
C THR A 9 23.24 -2.67 19.84
N ASN A 10 22.55 -1.98 20.75
CA ASN A 10 22.44 -2.40 22.15
C ASN A 10 21.36 -3.49 22.30
N PRO A 11 21.72 -4.73 22.71
CA PRO A 11 20.75 -5.81 22.90
C PRO A 11 19.76 -5.56 24.05
N ALA A 12 20.06 -4.64 24.97
CA ALA A 12 19.16 -4.23 26.05
C ALA A 12 18.26 -3.04 25.65
N CYS A 13 18.32 -2.57 24.40
CA CYS A 13 17.48 -1.50 23.91
C CYS A 13 16.02 -1.93 23.92
N ASN A 14 15.17 -1.21 24.63
CA ASN A 14 13.76 -1.56 24.69
C ASN A 14 13.06 -1.21 23.35
N PRO A 15 11.92 -1.86 23.03
CA PRO A 15 11.18 -1.64 21.79
C PRO A 15 10.83 -0.16 21.51
N ARG A 16 10.52 0.63 22.54
CA ARG A 16 10.17 2.06 22.40
C ARG A 16 11.37 2.93 22.08
N GLN A 17 12.53 2.64 22.68
CA GLN A 17 13.78 3.32 22.38
C GLN A 17 14.22 3.01 20.94
N LYS A 18 14.03 1.77 20.49
CA LYS A 18 14.30 1.38 19.11
C LYS A 18 13.39 2.12 18.13
N ASP A 19 12.09 2.20 18.41
CA ASP A 19 11.15 3.00 17.61
C ASP A 19 11.60 4.46 17.50
N GLY A 20 11.94 5.10 18.63
CA GLY A 20 12.44 6.47 18.64
C GLY A 20 13.75 6.65 17.84
N ALA A 21 14.67 5.70 17.93
CA ALA A 21 15.92 5.73 17.17
C ALA A 21 15.66 5.61 15.66
N LEU A 22 14.80 4.69 15.24
CA LEU A 22 14.40 4.52 13.84
C LEU A 22 13.65 5.74 13.30
N HIS A 23 12.77 6.33 14.11
CA HIS A 23 12.05 7.54 13.73
C HIS A 23 13.00 8.71 13.50
N LEU A 24 13.96 8.94 14.42
CA LEU A 24 14.99 9.98 14.25
C LEU A 24 15.77 9.81 12.95
N VAL A 25 16.10 8.57 12.57
CA VAL A 25 16.84 8.27 11.34
C VAL A 25 16.01 8.56 10.09
N GLY A 26 14.75 8.09 10.04
CA GLY A 26 13.89 8.35 8.89
C GLY A 26 13.56 9.84 8.72
N THR A 27 13.39 10.59 9.81
CA THR A 27 13.15 12.04 9.76
C THR A 27 14.30 12.81 9.08
N VAL A 28 15.53 12.31 9.21
CA VAL A 28 16.71 12.92 8.57
C VAL A 28 17.14 12.20 7.28
N ALA A 29 16.33 11.29 6.74
CA ALA A 29 16.68 10.45 5.59
C ALA A 29 17.16 11.27 4.37
N THR A 30 16.43 12.33 4.01
CA THR A 30 16.78 13.21 2.88
C THR A 30 18.14 13.87 3.05
N LEU A 31 18.54 14.23 4.29
CA LEU A 31 19.85 14.79 4.59
C LEU A 31 20.95 13.73 4.54
N LEU A 32 20.66 12.51 4.99
CA LEU A 32 21.59 11.38 4.94
C LEU A 32 21.89 10.97 3.49
N LEU A 33 20.86 10.90 2.64
CA LEU A 33 21.01 10.54 1.23
C LEU A 33 21.81 11.56 0.41
N LYS A 34 21.79 12.84 0.81
CA LYS A 34 22.57 13.93 0.17
C LYS A 34 24.05 13.92 0.56
N ARG A 35 24.44 13.31 1.68
CA ARG A 35 25.82 13.32 2.18
C ARG A 35 26.56 12.03 1.79
N LYS A 36 27.60 12.15 0.95
CA LYS A 36 28.43 11.02 0.48
C LYS A 36 28.92 10.09 1.60
N LEU A 37 29.32 10.65 2.75
CA LEU A 37 29.80 9.90 3.92
C LEU A 37 28.78 8.89 4.47
N TYR A 38 27.49 9.21 4.38
CA TYR A 38 26.42 8.40 5.00
C TYR A 38 25.67 7.56 3.99
N LYS A 39 25.59 7.99 2.72
CA LYS A 39 24.87 7.30 1.65
C LYS A 39 25.24 5.81 1.57
N ASP A 40 26.53 5.50 1.75
CA ASP A 40 27.06 4.14 1.69
C ASP A 40 26.77 3.27 2.93
N GLN A 41 26.39 3.90 4.04
CA GLN A 41 26.08 3.24 5.32
C GLN A 41 24.57 3.04 5.53
N VAL A 42 23.72 3.70 4.73
CA VAL A 42 22.26 3.60 4.88
C VAL A 42 21.78 2.18 4.59
N GLU A 43 22.17 1.59 3.45
CA GLU A 43 21.68 0.26 3.07
C GLU A 43 22.05 -0.83 4.11
N PRO A 44 23.31 -0.94 4.59
CA PRO A 44 23.63 -1.85 5.69
C PRO A 44 22.82 -1.60 6.96
N MET A 45 22.52 -0.33 7.29
CA MET A 45 21.71 0.01 8.46
C MET A 45 20.25 -0.45 8.28
N LEU A 46 19.65 -0.29 7.10
CA LEU A 46 18.32 -0.81 6.79
C LEU A 46 18.27 -2.33 6.93
N VAL A 47 19.24 -3.03 6.34
CA VAL A 47 19.30 -4.49 6.40
C VAL A 47 19.51 -5.00 7.83
N ALA A 48 20.39 -4.36 8.61
CA ALA A 48 20.73 -4.81 9.95
C ALA A 48 19.67 -4.46 11.01
N HIS A 49 18.96 -3.33 10.85
CA HIS A 49 18.14 -2.77 11.93
C HIS A 49 16.68 -2.50 11.55
N VAL A 50 16.33 -2.44 10.26
CA VAL A 50 14.96 -2.15 9.81
C VAL A 50 14.29 -3.42 9.28
N LEU A 51 14.90 -4.16 8.37
CA LEU A 51 14.30 -5.38 7.81
C LEU A 51 13.92 -6.44 8.86
N PRO A 52 14.72 -6.68 9.93
CA PRO A 52 14.33 -7.62 10.98
C PRO A 52 13.06 -7.20 11.74
N GLU A 53 12.76 -5.90 11.78
CA GLU A 53 11.59 -5.40 12.51
C GLU A 53 10.26 -5.73 11.84
N PHE A 54 10.25 -6.13 10.56
CA PHE A 54 9.05 -6.65 9.91
C PHE A 54 8.54 -7.95 10.55
N ALA A 55 9.40 -8.68 11.27
CA ALA A 55 9.03 -9.88 12.03
C ALA A 55 8.84 -9.59 13.54
N SER A 56 8.84 -8.32 13.95
CA SER A 56 8.71 -7.93 15.36
C SER A 56 7.36 -8.34 15.92
N PRO A 57 7.29 -8.84 17.18
CA PRO A 57 6.00 -9.10 17.83
C PRO A 57 5.21 -7.82 18.11
N HIS A 58 5.84 -6.64 17.98
CA HIS A 58 5.23 -5.36 18.24
C HIS A 58 4.79 -4.68 16.94
N GLY A 59 3.47 -4.52 16.74
CA GLY A 59 2.91 -3.88 15.54
C GLY A 59 3.46 -2.48 15.27
N PHE A 60 3.69 -1.67 16.31
CA PHE A 60 4.26 -0.32 16.12
C PHE A 60 5.69 -0.34 15.56
N LEU A 61 6.48 -1.39 15.82
CA LEU A 61 7.81 -1.54 15.22
C LEU A 61 7.73 -2.01 13.77
N ARG A 62 6.78 -2.91 13.45
CA ARG A 62 6.51 -3.30 12.06
C ARG A 62 6.08 -2.10 11.22
N ALA A 63 5.13 -1.30 11.72
CA ALA A 63 4.72 -0.05 11.09
C ALA A 63 5.90 0.93 10.96
N ARG A 64 6.74 1.07 12.01
CA ARG A 64 7.94 1.90 11.92
C ARG A 64 8.89 1.44 10.83
N ALA A 65 9.04 0.13 10.63
CA ALA A 65 9.89 -0.41 9.58
C ALA A 65 9.39 -0.02 8.18
N CYS A 66 8.07 -0.13 7.93
CA CYS A 66 7.43 0.38 6.71
C CYS A 66 7.70 1.88 6.52
N TRP A 67 7.47 2.68 7.57
CA TRP A 67 7.67 4.13 7.55
C TRP A 67 9.13 4.52 7.23
N VAL A 68 10.11 3.80 7.78
CA VAL A 68 11.52 4.04 7.48
C VAL A 68 11.82 3.70 6.01
N LEU A 69 11.33 2.57 5.49
CA LEU A 69 11.52 2.23 4.07
C LEU A 69 10.89 3.26 3.14
N HIS A 70 9.72 3.82 3.48
CA HIS A 70 9.11 4.94 2.76
C HIS A 70 10.08 6.13 2.66
N HIS A 71 10.69 6.54 3.77
CA HIS A 71 11.62 7.69 3.80
C HIS A 71 12.94 7.45 3.07
N PHE A 72 13.32 6.19 2.85
CA PHE A 72 14.51 5.80 2.11
C PHE A 72 14.19 5.21 0.73
N CYS A 73 12.99 5.44 0.18
CA CYS A 73 12.58 4.89 -1.12
C CYS A 73 13.50 5.33 -2.28
N GLU A 74 14.10 6.52 -2.21
CA GLU A 74 15.06 7.04 -3.21
C GLU A 74 16.50 6.52 -3.03
N LEU A 75 16.72 5.63 -2.05
CA LEU A 75 18.03 5.02 -1.85
C LEU A 75 18.44 4.22 -3.09
N HIS A 76 19.67 4.41 -3.53
CA HIS A 76 20.24 3.60 -4.60
C HIS A 76 20.76 2.29 -3.99
N PHE A 77 19.95 1.23 -4.05
CA PHE A 77 20.33 -0.08 -3.57
C PHE A 77 21.52 -0.63 -4.38
N ARG A 78 22.56 -1.05 -3.67
CA ARG A 78 23.76 -1.68 -4.25
C ARG A 78 23.47 -3.10 -4.71
N GLY A 79 22.61 -3.81 -4.00
CA GLY A 79 22.21 -5.18 -4.32
C GLY A 79 20.72 -5.30 -4.69
N GLN A 80 20.42 -6.00 -5.78
CA GLN A 80 19.04 -6.34 -6.15
C GLN A 80 18.36 -7.23 -5.10
N THR A 81 19.14 -8.02 -4.34
CA THR A 81 18.63 -8.85 -3.23
C THR A 81 18.00 -8.01 -2.12
N ASN A 82 18.64 -6.92 -1.70
CA ASN A 82 18.14 -6.08 -0.62
C ASN A 82 16.89 -5.29 -1.05
N LEU A 83 16.85 -4.87 -2.32
CA LEU A 83 15.67 -4.28 -2.93
C LEU A 83 14.50 -5.28 -2.93
N GLY A 84 14.74 -6.50 -3.44
CA GLY A 84 13.73 -7.57 -3.47
C GLY A 84 13.20 -7.89 -2.08
N GLN A 85 14.09 -8.07 -1.09
CA GLN A 85 13.70 -8.33 0.29
C GLN A 85 12.86 -7.19 0.89
N SER A 86 13.21 -5.93 0.59
CA SER A 86 12.46 -4.77 1.07
C SER A 86 11.04 -4.75 0.48
N VAL A 87 10.91 -5.07 -0.81
CA VAL A 87 9.62 -5.18 -1.50
C VAL A 87 8.79 -6.35 -0.93
N GLU A 88 9.39 -7.52 -0.74
CA GLU A 88 8.73 -8.68 -0.15
C GLU A 88 8.22 -8.39 1.27
N CYS A 89 9.02 -7.68 2.08
CA CYS A 89 8.61 -7.23 3.41
C CYS A 89 7.38 -6.30 3.34
N LEU A 90 7.38 -5.32 2.43
CA LEU A 90 6.26 -4.38 2.26
C LEU A 90 5.00 -5.07 1.75
N VAL A 91 5.11 -5.93 0.73
CA VAL A 91 4.00 -6.71 0.19
C VAL A 91 3.44 -7.66 1.26
N GLY A 92 4.32 -8.35 2.00
CA GLY A 92 3.92 -9.24 3.09
C GLY A 92 3.18 -8.49 4.20
N SER A 93 3.67 -7.33 4.61
CA SER A 93 3.02 -6.49 5.62
C SER A 93 1.68 -5.92 5.15
N LEU A 94 1.54 -5.55 3.88
CA LEU A 94 0.26 -5.08 3.35
C LEU A 94 -0.78 -6.20 3.31
N LEU A 95 -0.40 -7.39 2.85
CA LEU A 95 -1.35 -8.48 2.58
C LEU A 95 -1.66 -9.34 3.80
N ARG A 96 -0.72 -9.50 4.74
CA ARG A 96 -0.79 -10.55 5.77
C ARG A 96 -0.65 -10.05 7.20
N ASP A 97 -0.38 -8.76 7.42
CA ASP A 97 -0.24 -8.25 8.79
C ASP A 97 -1.59 -8.18 9.51
N GLN A 98 -1.59 -8.65 10.75
CA GLN A 98 -2.76 -8.66 11.62
C GLN A 98 -3.20 -7.24 12.05
N ASP A 99 -2.27 -6.29 12.12
CA ASP A 99 -2.53 -4.96 12.63
C ASP A 99 -2.82 -4.00 11.47
N LEU A 100 -4.04 -3.46 11.43
CA LEU A 100 -4.49 -2.51 10.39
C LEU A 100 -3.52 -1.32 10.19
N PRO A 101 -2.97 -0.68 11.26
CA PRO A 101 -2.00 0.41 11.08
C PRO A 101 -0.73 -0.02 10.32
N VAL A 102 -0.31 -1.27 10.44
CA VAL A 102 0.85 -1.79 9.71
C VAL A 102 0.52 -1.96 8.23
N ARG A 103 -0.67 -2.49 7.91
CA ARG A 103 -1.15 -2.61 6.52
C ARG A 103 -1.25 -1.25 5.84
N VAL A 104 -1.81 -0.25 6.53
CA VAL A 104 -1.90 1.15 6.03
C VAL A 104 -0.52 1.73 5.75
N GLU A 105 0.42 1.61 6.69
CA GLU A 105 1.76 2.16 6.51
C GLU A 105 2.54 1.40 5.40
N ALA A 106 2.35 0.08 5.30
CA ALA A 106 2.94 -0.74 4.24
C ALA A 106 2.43 -0.34 2.86
N ALA A 107 1.14 -0.02 2.72
CA ALA A 107 0.55 0.48 1.47
C ALA A 107 1.22 1.78 0.98
N VAL A 108 1.33 2.78 1.87
CA VAL A 108 1.96 4.06 1.56
C VAL A 108 3.44 3.88 1.21
N ALA A 109 4.15 3.06 1.99
CA ALA A 109 5.55 2.76 1.75
C ALA A 109 5.76 2.02 0.42
N LEU A 110 4.96 1.00 0.13
CA LEU A 110 5.04 0.20 -1.10
C LEU A 110 4.85 1.07 -2.34
N GLN A 111 3.83 1.91 -2.37
CA GLN A 111 3.59 2.80 -3.51
C GLN A 111 4.76 3.77 -3.71
N ALA A 112 5.24 4.42 -2.64
CA ALA A 112 6.38 5.32 -2.74
C ALA A 112 7.63 4.59 -3.28
N PHE A 113 7.85 3.37 -2.83
CA PHE A 113 8.95 2.52 -3.28
C PHE A 113 8.83 2.16 -4.77
N LEU A 114 7.64 1.77 -5.22
CA LEU A 114 7.35 1.43 -6.61
C LEU A 114 7.52 2.62 -7.56
N SER A 115 7.18 3.83 -7.10
CA SER A 115 7.40 5.05 -7.88
C SER A 115 8.88 5.46 -7.95
N ALA A 116 9.67 5.17 -6.92
CA ALA A 116 11.09 5.51 -6.87
C ALA A 116 12.00 4.44 -7.50
N GLN A 117 11.56 3.17 -7.53
CA GLN A 117 12.38 2.01 -7.90
C GLN A 117 11.70 1.21 -9.02
N GLU A 118 11.97 1.55 -10.28
CA GLU A 118 11.40 0.85 -11.44
C GLU A 118 11.68 -0.66 -11.42
N LYS A 119 12.87 -1.08 -10.97
CA LYS A 119 13.25 -2.49 -10.85
C LYS A 119 12.41 -3.29 -9.84
N ALA A 120 11.74 -2.61 -8.91
CA ALA A 120 10.85 -3.26 -7.95
C ALA A 120 9.50 -3.63 -8.58
N GLN A 121 9.10 -2.99 -9.68
CA GLN A 121 7.77 -3.16 -10.27
C GLN A 121 7.53 -4.59 -10.74
N ALA A 122 8.50 -5.17 -11.45
CA ALA A 122 8.45 -6.56 -11.92
C ALA A 122 8.31 -7.59 -10.78
N ALA A 123 8.81 -7.27 -9.57
CA ALA A 123 8.69 -8.16 -8.42
C ALA A 123 7.29 -8.12 -7.79
N VAL A 124 6.57 -7.00 -7.94
CA VAL A 124 5.23 -6.81 -7.37
C VAL A 124 4.12 -7.22 -8.34
N GLU A 125 4.38 -7.19 -9.64
CA GLU A 125 3.41 -7.53 -10.69
C GLU A 125 2.57 -8.80 -10.40
N PRO A 126 3.15 -9.94 -9.95
CA PRO A 126 2.36 -11.15 -9.67
C PRO A 126 1.33 -10.99 -8.53
N HIS A 127 1.55 -10.03 -7.63
CA HIS A 127 0.72 -9.79 -6.45
C HIS A 127 -0.23 -8.61 -6.65
N ILE A 128 -0.21 -7.95 -7.80
CA ILE A 128 -0.89 -6.65 -7.98
C ILE A 128 -2.39 -6.75 -7.77
N LYS A 129 -3.02 -7.84 -8.24
CA LYS A 129 -4.44 -8.11 -8.01
C LYS A 129 -4.77 -8.18 -6.52
N GLU A 130 -3.99 -8.93 -5.76
CA GLU A 130 -4.21 -9.11 -4.32
C GLU A 130 -3.99 -7.80 -3.56
N ILE A 131 -2.94 -7.06 -3.92
CA ILE A 131 -2.62 -5.74 -3.36
C ILE A 131 -3.75 -4.75 -3.61
N SER A 132 -4.25 -4.66 -4.84
CA SER A 132 -5.35 -3.77 -5.21
C SER A 132 -6.63 -4.09 -4.43
N LEU A 133 -6.98 -5.37 -4.28
CA LEU A 133 -8.17 -5.78 -3.54
C LEU A 133 -8.05 -5.47 -2.04
N GLU A 134 -6.89 -5.74 -1.45
CA GLU A 134 -6.65 -5.45 -0.03
C GLU A 134 -6.62 -3.93 0.22
N LEU A 135 -6.05 -3.13 -0.68
CA LEU A 135 -6.09 -1.67 -0.61
C LEU A 135 -7.52 -1.12 -0.65
N LEU A 136 -8.36 -1.60 -1.57
CA LEU A 136 -9.77 -1.19 -1.63
C LEU A 136 -10.51 -1.51 -0.33
N LYS A 137 -10.23 -2.67 0.26
CA LYS A 137 -10.78 -3.06 1.56
C LYS A 137 -10.31 -2.12 2.67
N ILE A 138 -9.02 -1.80 2.73
CA ILE A 138 -8.46 -0.88 3.73
C ILE A 138 -9.05 0.53 3.57
N ILE A 139 -9.17 1.06 2.35
CA ILE A 139 -9.79 2.36 2.07
C ILE A 139 -11.21 2.39 2.66
N ARG A 140 -12.00 1.35 2.42
CA ARG A 140 -13.37 1.26 2.96
C ARG A 140 -13.41 1.11 4.49
N GLU A 141 -12.47 0.37 5.07
CA GLU A 141 -12.40 0.18 6.53
C GLU A 141 -11.92 1.44 7.28
N THR A 142 -11.10 2.27 6.63
CA THR A 142 -10.42 3.41 7.28
C THR A 142 -10.94 4.78 6.86
N GLU A 143 -11.66 4.86 5.73
CA GLU A 143 -12.08 6.12 5.09
C GLU A 143 -10.89 7.09 4.91
N ASN A 144 -9.71 6.54 4.60
CA ASN A 144 -8.48 7.31 4.46
C ASN A 144 -8.24 7.73 3.00
N ASP A 145 -8.43 9.02 2.72
CA ASP A 145 -8.26 9.63 1.40
C ASP A 145 -6.82 9.51 0.85
N ASP A 146 -5.79 9.48 1.71
CA ASP A 146 -4.41 9.30 1.26
C ASP A 146 -4.23 7.94 0.58
N LEU A 147 -4.97 6.92 1.01
CA LEU A 147 -4.93 5.59 0.42
C LEU A 147 -5.63 5.53 -0.95
N ILE A 148 -6.60 6.41 -1.22
CA ILE A 148 -7.18 6.57 -2.55
C ILE A 148 -6.08 7.02 -3.53
N SER A 149 -5.28 8.02 -3.12
CA SER A 149 -4.15 8.50 -3.92
C SER A 149 -3.08 7.43 -4.14
N VAL A 150 -2.81 6.60 -3.12
CA VAL A 150 -1.89 5.45 -3.22
C VAL A 150 -2.41 4.45 -4.26
N MET A 151 -3.70 4.11 -4.19
CA MET A 151 -4.32 3.16 -5.11
C MET A 151 -4.35 3.72 -6.53
N GLN A 152 -4.72 4.98 -6.74
CA GLN A 152 -4.71 5.62 -8.06
C GLN A 152 -3.34 5.51 -8.76
N LYS A 153 -2.24 5.74 -8.04
CA LYS A 153 -0.89 5.58 -8.57
C LYS A 153 -0.57 4.12 -8.91
N ILE A 154 -1.02 3.18 -8.10
CA ILE A 154 -0.89 1.76 -8.40
C ILE A 154 -1.67 1.39 -9.66
N VAL A 155 -2.91 1.87 -9.81
CA VAL A 155 -3.71 1.66 -11.02
C VAL A 155 -2.99 2.20 -12.25
N TYR A 156 -2.47 3.42 -12.18
CA TYR A 156 -1.71 4.03 -13.27
C TYR A 156 -0.47 3.23 -13.68
N MET A 157 0.21 2.61 -12.71
CA MET A 157 1.41 1.80 -12.96
C MET A 157 1.12 0.43 -13.57
N TYR A 158 -0.05 -0.16 -13.30
CA TYR A 158 -0.42 -1.52 -13.69
C TYR A 158 -1.78 -1.58 -14.39
N THR A 159 -2.03 -0.61 -15.28
CA THR A 159 -3.32 -0.43 -15.96
C THR A 159 -3.76 -1.70 -16.68
N GLU A 160 -2.85 -2.38 -17.39
CA GLU A 160 -3.16 -3.60 -18.14
C GLU A 160 -3.66 -4.73 -17.23
N GLN A 161 -3.03 -4.90 -16.07
CA GLN A 161 -3.39 -5.94 -15.10
C GLN A 161 -4.67 -5.59 -14.34
N ILE A 162 -4.90 -4.30 -14.05
CA ILE A 162 -6.02 -3.84 -13.22
C ILE A 162 -7.32 -3.68 -14.01
N THR A 163 -7.25 -3.30 -15.29
CA THR A 163 -8.44 -3.12 -16.15
C THR A 163 -9.42 -4.29 -16.10
N PRO A 164 -9.01 -5.57 -16.34
CA PRO A 164 -9.96 -6.69 -16.31
C PRO A 164 -10.56 -6.91 -14.92
N ILE A 165 -9.79 -6.65 -13.85
CA ILE A 165 -10.24 -6.80 -12.46
C ILE A 165 -11.30 -5.75 -12.13
N ALA A 166 -11.06 -4.49 -12.51
CA ALA A 166 -12.00 -3.40 -12.29
C ALA A 166 -13.35 -3.65 -12.96
N VAL A 167 -13.34 -4.14 -14.20
CA VAL A 167 -14.56 -4.49 -14.95
C VAL A 167 -15.32 -5.62 -14.26
N GLU A 168 -14.63 -6.71 -13.90
CA GLU A 168 -15.22 -7.86 -13.21
C GLU A 168 -15.86 -7.44 -11.87
N MET A 169 -15.14 -6.66 -11.07
CA MET A 169 -15.63 -6.16 -9.77
C MET A 169 -16.86 -5.26 -9.94
N THR A 170 -16.83 -4.34 -10.90
CA THR A 170 -17.96 -3.44 -11.15
C THR A 170 -19.20 -4.22 -11.57
N GLN A 171 -19.05 -5.18 -12.48
CA GLN A 171 -20.15 -6.02 -12.94
C GLN A 171 -20.75 -6.83 -11.79
N HIS A 172 -19.90 -7.42 -10.94
CA HIS A 172 -20.36 -8.17 -9.77
C HIS A 172 -21.13 -7.29 -8.79
N LEU A 173 -20.62 -6.08 -8.50
CA LEU A 173 -21.28 -5.11 -7.62
C LEU A 173 -22.63 -4.67 -8.20
N VAL A 174 -22.69 -4.33 -9.47
CA VAL A 174 -23.95 -3.96 -10.15
C VAL A 174 -24.96 -5.10 -10.10
N GLY A 175 -24.54 -6.35 -10.37
CA GLY A 175 -25.41 -7.53 -10.24
C GLY A 175 -25.98 -7.69 -8.84
N THR A 176 -25.12 -7.58 -7.82
CA THR A 176 -25.52 -7.66 -6.40
C THR A 176 -26.53 -6.57 -6.05
N PHE A 177 -26.34 -5.34 -6.56
CA PHE A 177 -27.28 -4.24 -6.36
C PHE A 177 -28.66 -4.54 -6.97
N LEU A 178 -28.71 -5.03 -8.21
CA LEU A 178 -29.96 -5.35 -8.91
C LEU A 178 -30.75 -6.48 -8.20
N GLU A 179 -30.05 -7.49 -7.70
CA GLU A 179 -30.63 -8.59 -6.90
C GLU A 179 -31.18 -8.08 -5.57
N SER A 180 -30.48 -7.15 -4.92
CA SER A 180 -30.96 -6.52 -3.69
C SER A 180 -32.22 -5.66 -3.90
N GLY A 181 -32.44 -5.13 -5.11
CA GLY A 181 -33.66 -4.38 -5.46
C GLY A 181 -34.88 -5.25 -5.77
N SER A 182 -34.71 -6.57 -5.94
CA SER A 182 -35.79 -7.47 -6.39
C SER A 182 -36.26 -8.39 -5.26
N GLY A 183 -37.37 -8.02 -4.58
CA GLY A 183 -38.13 -8.88 -3.66
C GLY A 183 -38.47 -8.27 -2.28
N ASP A 184 -39.34 -8.94 -1.54
CA ASP A 184 -39.92 -8.49 -0.26
C ASP A 184 -38.96 -8.79 0.93
N GLY A 185 -38.14 -7.82 1.29
CA GLY A 185 -37.09 -7.94 2.32
C GLY A 185 -36.41 -6.60 2.63
N GLY A 186 -37.22 -5.55 2.76
CA GLY A 186 -36.83 -4.14 2.59
C GLY A 186 -35.57 -3.69 3.34
N ASP A 187 -35.49 -3.89 4.65
CA ASP A 187 -34.40 -3.29 5.45
C ASP A 187 -33.05 -4.00 5.27
N GLU A 188 -33.02 -5.34 5.28
CA GLU A 188 -31.77 -6.11 5.10
C GLU A 188 -31.22 -5.93 3.69
N LYS A 189 -32.11 -5.94 2.67
CA LYS A 189 -31.73 -5.68 1.29
C LYS A 189 -31.27 -4.23 1.07
N ALA A 190 -31.89 -3.26 1.74
CA ALA A 190 -31.46 -1.86 1.68
C ALA A 190 -30.06 -1.68 2.28
N MET A 191 -29.73 -2.35 3.39
CA MET A 191 -28.38 -2.32 3.96
C MET A 191 -27.33 -2.89 2.98
N VAL A 192 -27.64 -4.02 2.33
CA VAL A 192 -26.77 -4.61 1.31
C VAL A 192 -26.60 -3.66 0.12
N ALA A 193 -27.70 -3.09 -0.38
CA ALA A 193 -27.69 -2.14 -1.50
C ALA A 193 -26.81 -0.91 -1.20
N MET A 194 -26.93 -0.34 0.00
CA MET A 194 -26.10 0.77 0.45
C MET A 194 -24.62 0.39 0.51
N GLY A 195 -24.27 -0.77 1.07
CA GLY A 195 -22.88 -1.23 1.11
C GLY A 195 -22.27 -1.45 -0.27
N VAL A 196 -23.07 -1.93 -1.23
CA VAL A 196 -22.67 -2.05 -2.64
C VAL A 196 -22.42 -0.69 -3.26
N LEU A 197 -23.32 0.28 -3.05
CA LEU A 197 -23.15 1.66 -3.57
C LEU A 197 -21.89 2.32 -3.01
N THR A 198 -21.62 2.20 -1.71
CA THR A 198 -20.39 2.73 -1.11
C THR A 198 -19.14 2.09 -1.72
N THR A 199 -19.19 0.79 -2.02
CA THR A 199 -18.06 0.09 -2.65
C THR A 199 -17.87 0.54 -4.11
N LEU A 200 -18.96 0.75 -4.86
CA LEU A 200 -18.92 1.32 -6.21
C LEU A 200 -18.36 2.75 -6.21
N ASP A 201 -18.79 3.59 -5.26
CA ASP A 201 -18.31 4.96 -5.12
C ASP A 201 -16.80 5.02 -4.85
N THR A 202 -16.31 4.16 -3.95
CA THR A 202 -14.86 4.00 -3.69
C THR A 202 -14.11 3.55 -4.95
N LEU A 203 -14.65 2.55 -5.66
CA LEU A 203 -14.03 2.02 -6.88
C LEU A 203 -13.96 3.10 -7.98
N VAL A 204 -15.04 3.85 -8.19
CA VAL A 204 -15.09 4.94 -9.17
C VAL A 204 -14.11 6.05 -8.78
N SER A 205 -14.05 6.43 -7.50
CA SER A 205 -13.12 7.46 -7.01
C SER A 205 -11.65 7.11 -7.26
N VAL A 206 -11.31 5.83 -7.15
CA VAL A 206 -9.97 5.31 -7.46
C VAL A 206 -9.69 5.26 -8.97
N LEU A 207 -10.70 5.03 -9.80
CA LEU A 207 -10.51 4.77 -11.24
C LEU A 207 -10.79 5.98 -12.14
N ILE A 208 -11.37 7.05 -11.61
CA ILE A 208 -11.90 8.19 -12.40
C ILE A 208 -10.84 8.84 -13.31
N ASP A 209 -9.58 8.84 -12.90
CA ASP A 209 -8.48 9.44 -13.67
C ASP A 209 -7.97 8.54 -14.81
N GLN A 210 -8.42 7.29 -14.90
CA GLN A 210 -7.99 6.31 -15.91
C GLN A 210 -9.03 6.20 -17.02
N GLN A 211 -8.93 7.09 -18.02
CA GLN A 211 -9.90 7.19 -19.13
C GLN A 211 -10.15 5.85 -19.84
N GLU A 212 -9.11 5.02 -20.00
CA GLU A 212 -9.24 3.68 -20.59
C GLU A 212 -10.17 2.78 -19.77
N ILE A 213 -9.97 2.72 -18.45
CA ILE A 213 -10.78 1.90 -17.55
C ILE A 213 -12.20 2.46 -17.49
N VAL A 214 -12.36 3.78 -17.33
CA VAL A 214 -13.68 4.43 -17.31
C VAL A 214 -14.48 4.11 -18.57
N SER A 215 -13.85 4.16 -19.75
CA SER A 215 -14.53 3.82 -21.02
C SER A 215 -15.02 2.36 -21.11
N ARG A 216 -14.40 1.45 -20.35
CA ARG A 216 -14.80 0.04 -20.25
C ARG A 216 -15.91 -0.19 -19.21
N LEU A 217 -15.96 0.68 -18.20
CA LEU A 217 -16.97 0.64 -17.14
C LEU A 217 -18.28 1.30 -17.56
N GLU A 218 -18.20 2.34 -18.38
CA GLU A 218 -19.38 2.98 -18.94
C GLU A 218 -20.16 2.00 -19.82
N PRO A 219 -21.49 1.85 -19.62
CA PRO A 219 -22.29 1.10 -20.57
C PRO A 219 -22.17 1.77 -21.96
N PRO A 220 -22.15 0.99 -23.05
CA PRO A 220 -22.05 1.55 -24.39
C PRO A 220 -23.17 2.59 -24.61
N PRO A 221 -22.92 3.65 -25.39
CA PRO A 221 -23.85 4.79 -25.57
C PRO A 221 -25.24 4.44 -26.16
N CYS A 222 -25.56 3.16 -26.33
CA CYS A 222 -26.86 2.66 -26.77
C CYS A 222 -27.90 2.53 -25.64
N TRP A 223 -27.58 2.85 -24.38
CA TRP A 223 -28.58 2.97 -23.31
C TRP A 223 -29.17 4.39 -23.26
N THR A 224 -29.68 4.88 -24.39
CA THR A 224 -30.74 5.89 -24.40
C THR A 224 -32.04 5.19 -24.00
N TRP A 225 -32.26 5.03 -22.70
CA TRP A 225 -33.59 4.86 -22.14
C TRP A 225 -33.76 5.81 -20.97
N TRP A 226 -33.61 7.11 -21.23
CA TRP A 226 -34.49 8.21 -20.81
C TRP A 226 -34.31 9.35 -21.82
#